data_AF-A0A3D3S2S4-F1
#
_entry.id   AF-A0A3D3S2S4-F1
#
_cell.length_a   1.000
_cell.length_b   1.000
_cell.length_c   1.000
_cell.angle_alpha   90.00
_cell.angle_beta   90.00
_cell.angle_gamma   90.00
#
_symmetry.space_group_name_H-M   'P 1'
#
loop_
_entity.id
_entity.type
_entity.pdbx_description
1 polymer ?
#
loop_
_entity_poly.entity_id
_entity_poly.type
_entity_poly.pdbx_seq_one_letter_code
_entity_poly.pdbx_strand_id
1 'polypeptide(L)'
;MADVKRVVLAYSGGLDTSIILKWLQETYHCEVVTFTADIGQGASELEPARRKAESMGASAMYVDDLTEEFARDFVFPMFRANALYEGEYLLGTSIARPLIAKRLVEIARETGADAISHGATGKGNDQVRFELGAYALMPEVQVIAPWREWDL
;
A
#
# COMPACT_ATOMS: atom_id res chain seq x y z
N MET A 1 -10.76 16.92 -11.45
CA MET A 1 -9.91 16.31 -10.41
C MET A 1 -8.77 17.25 -10.13
N ALA A 2 -8.28 17.31 -8.89
CA ALA A 2 -7.08 18.07 -8.59
C ALA A 2 -5.90 17.50 -9.40
N ASP A 3 -4.99 18.36 -9.80
CA ASP A 3 -3.78 17.98 -10.52
C ASP A 3 -2.84 17.27 -9.53
N VAL A 4 -2.74 15.94 -9.62
CA VAL A 4 -1.94 15.11 -8.71
C VAL A 4 -0.47 15.26 -9.11
N LYS A 5 0.35 15.86 -8.25
CA LYS A 5 1.77 16.09 -8.57
C LYS A 5 2.65 14.94 -8.13
N ARG A 6 2.32 14.34 -6.98
CA ARG A 6 3.05 13.21 -6.41
C ARG A 6 2.10 12.21 -5.77
N VAL A 7 2.34 10.93 -6.03
CA VAL A 7 1.56 9.81 -5.48
C VAL A 7 2.47 8.81 -4.78
N VAL A 8 2.02 8.28 -3.64
CA VAL A 8 2.68 7.13 -2.99
C VAL A 8 1.93 5.85 -3.33
N LEU A 9 2.60 4.93 -4.03
CA LEU A 9 2.06 3.64 -4.44
C LEU A 9 2.48 2.55 -3.46
N ALA A 10 1.50 1.86 -2.87
CA ALA A 10 1.73 0.57 -2.23
C ALA A 10 2.16 -0.45 -3.30
N TYR A 11 3.44 -0.81 -3.29
CA TYR A 11 4.13 -1.52 -4.36
C TYR A 11 4.65 -2.88 -3.86
N SER A 12 4.23 -3.94 -4.53
CA SER A 12 4.62 -5.32 -4.19
C SER A 12 5.71 -5.91 -5.10
N GLY A 13 6.12 -5.21 -6.18
CA GLY A 13 6.99 -5.79 -7.21
C GLY A 13 6.29 -6.72 -8.21
N GLY A 14 5.04 -7.10 -7.93
CA GLY A 14 4.21 -7.92 -8.80
C GLY A 14 3.90 -7.26 -10.15
N LEU A 15 3.31 -8.02 -11.06
CA LEU A 15 2.93 -7.52 -12.40
C LEU A 15 1.99 -6.31 -12.29
N ASP A 16 0.92 -6.44 -11.51
CA ASP A 16 -0.14 -5.43 -11.39
C ASP A 16 0.41 -4.10 -10.88
N THR A 17 1.12 -4.10 -9.74
CA THR A 17 1.67 -2.88 -9.15
C THR A 17 2.77 -2.25 -10.01
N SER A 18 3.43 -3.03 -10.86
CA SER A 18 4.39 -2.52 -11.86
C SER A 18 3.68 -1.82 -13.02
N ILE A 19 2.60 -2.40 -13.53
CA ILE A 19 1.78 -1.74 -14.56
C ILE A 19 1.16 -0.47 -14.00
N ILE A 20 0.66 -0.50 -12.76
CA ILE A 20 0.10 0.68 -12.08
C ILE A 20 1.14 1.79 -11.96
N LEU A 21 2.37 1.48 -11.54
CA LEU A 21 3.44 2.47 -11.46
C LEU A 21 3.63 3.19 -12.80
N LYS A 22 3.73 2.43 -13.89
CA LYS A 22 3.94 3.01 -15.21
C LYS A 22 2.72 3.81 -15.68
N TRP A 23 1.53 3.28 -15.42
CA TRP A 23 0.27 3.92 -15.76
C TRP A 23 0.06 5.25 -15.02
N LEU A 24 0.43 5.34 -13.73
CA LEU A 24 0.39 6.60 -12.97
C LEU A 24 1.29 7.66 -13.59
N GLN A 25 2.51 7.29 -14.00
CA GLN A 25 3.43 8.20 -14.68
C GLN A 25 2.88 8.69 -16.03
N GLU A 26 2.26 7.80 -16.80
CA GLU A 26 1.79 8.12 -18.16
C GLU A 26 0.42 8.82 -18.18
N THR A 27 -0.45 8.55 -17.21
CA THR A 27 -1.83 9.07 -17.18
C THR A 27 -1.94 10.33 -16.34
N TYR A 28 -1.28 10.34 -15.18
CA TYR A 28 -1.33 11.48 -14.25
C TYR A 28 -0.12 12.41 -14.42
N HIS A 29 0.90 12.03 -15.19
CA HIS A 29 2.13 12.81 -15.38
C HIS A 29 2.77 13.27 -14.06
N CYS A 30 2.64 12.42 -13.03
CA CYS A 30 3.02 12.72 -11.66
C CYS A 30 4.27 11.94 -11.23
N GLU A 31 4.94 12.41 -10.18
CA GLU A 31 5.99 11.65 -9.53
C GLU A 31 5.41 10.48 -8.74
N VAL A 32 5.97 9.28 -8.91
CA VAL A 32 5.52 8.07 -8.21
C VAL A 32 6.59 7.65 -7.20
N VAL A 33 6.26 7.77 -5.91
CA VAL A 33 7.01 7.19 -4.80
C VAL A 33 6.49 5.78 -4.55
N THR A 34 7.36 4.78 -4.43
CA THR A 34 6.94 3.42 -4.10
C THR A 34 7.18 3.08 -2.64
N PHE A 35 6.28 2.28 -2.07
CA PHE A 35 6.41 1.75 -0.72
C PHE A 35 6.16 0.25 -0.70
N THR A 36 7.12 -0.51 -0.20
CA THR A 36 7.01 -1.94 0.06
C THR A 36 7.18 -2.19 1.56
N ALA A 37 6.19 -2.85 2.17
CA ALA A 37 6.22 -3.22 3.59
C ALA A 37 6.77 -4.65 3.75
N ASP A 38 7.86 -4.82 4.50
CA ASP A 38 8.24 -6.14 5.00
C ASP A 38 7.49 -6.45 6.28
N ILE A 39 6.59 -7.42 6.20
CA ILE A 39 5.82 -7.96 7.31
C ILE A 39 6.12 -9.46 7.51
N GLY A 40 7.31 -9.90 7.07
CA GLY A 40 7.80 -11.27 7.19
C GLY A 40 7.86 -12.01 5.86
N GLN A 41 7.79 -11.31 4.72
CA GLN A 41 7.89 -11.91 3.38
C GLN A 41 9.34 -12.27 3.04
N GLY A 42 10.30 -11.52 3.62
CA GLY A 42 11.72 -11.78 3.52
C GLY A 42 12.39 -11.21 2.26
N ALA A 43 13.72 -11.18 2.29
CA ALA A 43 14.56 -10.49 1.30
C ALA A 43 14.40 -10.99 -0.15
N SER A 44 13.95 -12.23 -0.34
CA SER A 44 13.72 -12.81 -1.66
C SER A 44 12.61 -12.12 -2.45
N GLU A 45 11.65 -11.48 -1.78
CA GLU A 45 10.56 -10.73 -2.44
C GLU A 45 10.87 -9.22 -2.51
N LEU A 46 11.56 -8.68 -1.51
CA LEU A 46 11.81 -7.24 -1.39
C LEU A 46 12.86 -6.70 -2.38
N GLU A 47 13.99 -7.39 -2.54
CA GLU A 47 15.09 -6.91 -3.39
C GLU A 47 14.73 -6.90 -4.90
N PRO A 48 13.99 -7.89 -5.43
CA PRO A 48 13.45 -7.81 -6.78
C PRO A 48 12.47 -6.64 -6.95
N ALA A 49 11.57 -6.41 -5.99
CA ALA A 49 10.67 -5.26 -6.01
C ALA A 49 11.46 -3.94 -6.06
N ARG A 50 12.53 -3.84 -5.27
CA ARG A 50 13.42 -2.67 -5.26
C ARG A 50 13.99 -2.32 -6.61
N ARG A 51 14.70 -3.28 -7.20
CA ARG A 51 15.34 -3.08 -8.51
C ARG A 51 14.32 -2.80 -9.62
N LYS A 52 13.12 -3.37 -9.51
CA LYS A 52 12.07 -3.18 -10.52
C LYS A 52 11.43 -1.79 -10.42
N ALA A 53 11.17 -1.27 -9.23
CA ALA A 53 10.65 0.09 -9.09
C ALA A 53 11.65 1.13 -9.61
N GLU A 54 12.94 0.97 -9.30
CA GLU A 54 14.01 1.84 -9.78
C GLU A 54 14.11 1.81 -11.31
N SER A 55 14.14 0.62 -11.92
CA SER A 55 14.23 0.49 -13.38
C SER A 55 13.01 1.03 -14.12
N MET A 56 11.86 1.15 -13.44
CA MET A 56 10.63 1.72 -13.98
C MET A 56 10.47 3.22 -13.67
N GLY A 57 11.46 3.86 -13.05
CA GLY A 57 11.49 5.31 -12.85
C GLY A 57 10.67 5.81 -11.67
N ALA A 58 10.55 5.03 -10.58
CA ALA A 58 10.07 5.57 -9.30
C ALA A 58 10.95 6.74 -8.85
N SER A 59 10.35 7.83 -8.36
CA SER A 59 11.09 9.01 -7.89
C SER A 59 11.78 8.80 -6.55
N ALA A 60 11.18 7.97 -5.69
CA ALA A 60 11.78 7.48 -4.46
C ALA A 60 11.20 6.10 -4.13
N MET A 61 11.92 5.34 -3.32
CA MET A 61 11.47 4.02 -2.87
C MET A 61 11.73 3.80 -1.39
N TYR A 62 10.68 3.36 -0.71
CA TYR A 62 10.67 2.95 0.69
C TYR A 62 10.51 1.44 0.76
N VAL A 63 11.40 0.79 1.51
CA VAL A 63 11.33 -0.63 1.85
C VAL A 63 11.54 -0.71 3.35
N ASP A 64 10.45 -0.81 4.09
CA ASP A 64 10.49 -0.68 5.55
C ASP A 64 10.24 -2.04 6.20
N ASP A 65 11.12 -2.42 7.13
CA ASP A 65 10.90 -3.55 8.03
C ASP A 65 9.88 -3.18 9.10
N LEU A 66 8.69 -3.75 8.96
CA LEU A 66 7.56 -3.55 9.87
C LEU A 66 7.25 -4.81 10.68
N THR A 67 8.15 -5.82 10.69
CA THR A 67 7.90 -7.12 11.34
C THR A 67 7.65 -6.99 12.84
N GLU A 68 8.48 -6.21 13.53
CA GLU A 68 8.38 -5.98 14.97
C GLU A 68 7.12 -5.18 15.34
N GLU A 69 6.81 -4.11 14.59
CA GLU A 69 5.58 -3.34 14.80
C GLU A 69 4.34 -4.20 14.51
N PHE A 70 4.38 -5.00 13.45
CA PHE A 70 3.30 -5.90 13.10
C PHE A 70 3.04 -6.93 14.21
N ALA A 71 4.09 -7.54 14.75
CA ALA A 71 3.94 -8.49 15.85
C ALA A 71 3.36 -7.81 17.10
N ARG A 72 4.01 -6.73 17.56
CA ARG A 72 3.71 -6.07 18.83
C ARG A 72 2.34 -5.38 18.84
N ASP A 73 2.03 -4.63 17.79
CA ASP A 73 0.91 -3.67 17.78
C ASP A 73 -0.32 -4.19 17.01
N PHE A 74 -0.20 -5.31 16.30
CA PHE A 74 -1.30 -5.91 15.51
C PHE A 74 -1.55 -7.37 15.88
N VAL A 75 -0.55 -8.24 15.77
CA VAL A 75 -0.70 -9.69 16.03
C VAL A 75 -1.00 -9.97 17.51
N PHE A 76 -0.22 -9.43 18.45
CA PHE A 76 -0.45 -9.69 19.88
C PHE A 76 -1.77 -9.11 20.42
N PRO A 77 -2.23 -7.91 20.04
CA PRO A 77 -3.59 -7.46 20.36
C PRO A 77 -4.68 -8.37 19.80
N MET A 78 -4.56 -8.76 18.53
CA MET A 78 -5.51 -9.69 17.89
C MET A 78 -5.57 -11.03 18.61
N PHE A 79 -4.41 -11.58 19.00
CA PHE A 79 -4.30 -12.82 19.75
C PHE A 79 -4.92 -12.71 21.15
N ARG A 80 -4.65 -11.62 21.89
CA ARG A 80 -5.24 -11.38 23.22
C ARG A 80 -6.77 -11.28 23.17
N ALA A 81 -7.32 -10.80 22.06
CA ALA A 81 -8.76 -10.71 21.85
C ALA A 81 -9.41 -12.05 21.42
N ASN A 82 -8.61 -13.11 21.20
CA ASN A 82 -9.05 -14.35 20.55
C ASN A 82 -9.84 -14.06 19.25
N ALA A 83 -9.31 -13.15 18.43
CA ALA A 83 -10.03 -12.72 17.23
C ALA A 83 -10.11 -13.87 16.22
N LEU A 84 -11.33 -14.33 15.99
CA LEU A 84 -11.68 -15.30 14.94
C LEU A 84 -12.84 -14.73 14.13
N TYR A 85 -12.62 -14.61 12.83
CA TYR A 85 -13.68 -14.27 11.91
C TYR A 85 -14.45 -15.54 11.53
N GLU A 86 -15.77 -15.50 11.72
CA GLU A 86 -16.69 -16.61 11.44
C GLU A 86 -16.30 -17.93 12.13
N GLY A 87 -15.58 -17.86 13.24
CA GLY A 87 -15.16 -19.02 14.04
C GLY A 87 -13.98 -19.82 13.49
N GLU A 88 -13.40 -19.43 12.35
CA GLU A 88 -12.33 -20.20 11.69
C GLU A 88 -11.12 -19.35 11.29
N TYR A 89 -11.33 -18.14 10.78
CA TYR A 89 -10.26 -17.36 10.14
C TYR A 89 -9.54 -16.43 11.11
N LEU A 90 -8.21 -16.60 11.24
CA LEU A 90 -7.32 -15.81 12.10
C LEU A 90 -6.89 -14.45 11.51
N LEU A 91 -7.66 -13.89 10.56
CA LEU A 91 -7.51 -12.50 10.09
C LEU A 91 -6.13 -12.07 9.57
N GLY A 92 -5.23 -13.01 9.23
CA GLY A 92 -3.82 -12.72 8.92
C GLY A 92 -3.62 -11.68 7.82
N THR A 93 -4.41 -11.73 6.75
CA THR A 93 -4.38 -10.71 5.69
C THR A 93 -4.97 -9.38 6.18
N SER A 94 -6.11 -9.44 6.86
CA SER A 94 -6.88 -8.28 7.28
C SER A 94 -6.11 -7.37 8.22
N ILE A 95 -5.36 -7.97 9.16
CA ILE A 95 -4.71 -7.24 10.24
C ILE A 95 -3.42 -6.53 9.79
N ALA A 96 -2.81 -6.97 8.69
CA ALA A 96 -1.64 -6.29 8.10
C ALA A 96 -2.01 -4.99 7.38
N ARG A 97 -3.21 -4.90 6.78
CA ARG A 97 -3.58 -3.75 5.93
C ARG A 97 -3.62 -2.40 6.66
N PRO A 98 -4.13 -2.29 7.89
CA PRO A 98 -4.09 -1.02 8.62
C PRO A 98 -2.66 -0.53 8.89
N LEU A 99 -1.71 -1.42 9.17
CA LEU A 99 -0.29 -1.06 9.33
C LEU A 99 0.31 -0.52 8.02
N ILE A 100 0.06 -1.22 6.91
CA ILE A 100 0.54 -0.78 5.60
C ILE A 100 -0.10 0.56 5.21
N ALA A 101 -1.41 0.73 5.43
CA ALA A 101 -2.11 2.00 5.18
C ALA A 101 -1.55 3.14 6.05
N LYS A 102 -1.26 2.88 7.32
CA LYS A 102 -0.61 3.84 8.23
C LYS A 102 0.72 4.31 7.66
N ARG A 103 1.63 3.37 7.33
CA ARG A 103 2.95 3.74 6.82
C ARG A 103 2.87 4.43 5.46
N LEU A 104 1.93 4.02 4.60
CA LEU A 104 1.66 4.66 3.32
C LEU A 104 1.27 6.14 3.47
N VAL A 105 0.41 6.46 4.45
CA VAL A 105 0.02 7.84 4.77
C VAL A 105 1.18 8.64 5.39
N GLU A 106 2.00 8.02 6.23
CA GLU A 106 3.20 8.68 6.78
C GLU A 106 4.17 9.07 5.67
N ILE A 107 4.45 8.17 4.73
CA ILE A 107 5.30 8.46 3.57
C ILE A 107 4.66 9.54 2.69
N ALA A 108 3.35 9.53 2.51
CA ALA A 108 2.65 10.59 1.77
C ALA A 108 2.87 11.96 2.42
N ARG A 109 2.82 12.05 3.76
CA ARG A 109 3.14 13.28 4.49
C ARG A 109 4.61 13.66 4.40
N GLU A 110 5.52 12.72 4.60
CA GLU A 110 6.98 12.93 4.53
C GLU A 110 7.41 13.46 3.15
N THR A 111 6.79 12.93 2.10
CA THR A 111 7.10 13.30 0.73
C THR A 111 6.22 14.42 0.19
N GLY A 112 5.25 14.94 0.94
CA GLY A 112 4.30 15.94 0.45
C GLY A 112 3.49 15.47 -0.77
N ALA A 113 3.10 14.19 -0.80
CA ALA A 113 2.27 13.63 -1.85
C ALA A 113 0.81 14.05 -1.68
N ASP A 114 0.14 14.33 -2.80
CA ASP A 114 -1.27 14.72 -2.84
C ASP A 114 -2.20 13.49 -2.85
N ALA A 115 -1.65 12.34 -3.24
CA ALA A 115 -2.40 11.11 -3.41
C ALA A 115 -1.66 9.88 -2.89
N ILE A 116 -2.44 8.84 -2.61
CA ILE A 116 -1.95 7.47 -2.44
C ILE A 116 -2.58 6.56 -3.51
N SER A 117 -1.92 5.44 -3.81
CA SER A 117 -2.44 4.44 -4.72
C SER A 117 -2.15 3.01 -4.23
N HIS A 118 -3.00 2.06 -4.60
CA HIS A 118 -2.85 0.65 -4.25
C HIS A 118 -3.29 -0.28 -5.38
N GLY A 119 -2.72 -1.50 -5.41
CA GLY A 119 -3.06 -2.54 -6.39
C GLY A 119 -4.20 -3.47 -6.00
N ALA A 120 -4.97 -3.19 -4.94
CA ALA A 120 -6.11 -4.04 -4.56
C ALA A 120 -7.21 -4.03 -5.64
N THR A 121 -7.80 -5.20 -5.89
CA THR A 121 -8.85 -5.36 -6.92
C THR A 121 -10.16 -4.70 -6.49
N GLY A 122 -10.97 -4.24 -7.47
CA GLY A 122 -12.25 -3.57 -7.22
C GLY A 122 -13.36 -4.44 -6.61
N LYS A 123 -13.13 -5.75 -6.46
CA LYS A 123 -14.10 -6.71 -5.87
C LYS A 123 -13.62 -7.32 -4.55
N GLY A 124 -12.39 -7.01 -4.11
CA GLY A 124 -11.79 -7.59 -2.91
C GLY A 124 -12.02 -6.75 -1.65
N ASN A 125 -11.74 -7.33 -0.48
CA ASN A 125 -11.83 -6.63 0.81
C ASN A 125 -10.68 -5.66 1.07
N ASP A 126 -9.52 -5.87 0.44
CA ASP A 126 -8.32 -5.09 0.73
C ASP A 126 -8.44 -3.61 0.31
N GLN A 127 -9.19 -3.31 -0.75
CA GLN A 127 -9.48 -1.91 -1.13
C GLN A 127 -10.14 -1.16 0.04
N VAL A 128 -11.12 -1.78 0.70
CA VAL A 128 -11.85 -1.18 1.82
C VAL A 128 -10.92 -0.97 3.01
N ARG A 129 -10.04 -1.95 3.28
CA ARG A 129 -9.09 -1.88 4.41
C ARG A 129 -8.05 -0.79 4.21
N PHE A 130 -7.51 -0.65 2.99
CA PHE A 130 -6.57 0.41 2.65
C PHE A 130 -7.24 1.78 2.71
N GLU A 131 -8.37 1.94 2.04
CA GLU A 131 -9.06 3.23 1.90
C GLU A 131 -9.59 3.74 3.24
N LEU A 132 -10.27 2.90 4.03
CA LEU A 132 -10.75 3.32 5.34
C LEU A 132 -9.60 3.66 6.28
N GLY A 133 -8.49 2.90 6.23
CA GLY A 133 -7.29 3.21 7.00
C GLY A 133 -6.67 4.55 6.59
N ALA A 134 -6.57 4.80 5.28
CA ALA A 134 -6.04 6.05 4.75
C ALA A 134 -6.92 7.25 5.12
N TYR A 135 -8.23 7.18 4.88
CA TYR A 135 -9.16 8.26 5.22
C TYR A 135 -9.27 8.50 6.72
N ALA A 136 -9.11 7.47 7.56
CA ALA A 136 -9.08 7.65 9.01
C ALA A 136 -7.83 8.43 9.47
N LEU A 137 -6.71 8.31 8.76
CA LEU A 137 -5.43 8.92 9.14
C LEU A 137 -5.16 10.25 8.42
N MET A 138 -5.66 10.42 7.20
CA MET A 138 -5.53 11.61 6.36
C MET A 138 -6.81 11.77 5.53
N PRO A 139 -7.89 12.32 6.11
CA PRO A 139 -9.21 12.41 5.48
C PRO A 139 -9.24 13.13 4.11
N GLU A 140 -8.30 14.03 3.89
CA GLU A 140 -8.15 14.83 2.68
C GLU A 140 -7.36 14.14 1.56
N VAL A 141 -6.76 12.97 1.82
CA VAL A 141 -5.93 12.29 0.82
C VAL A 141 -6.76 11.84 -0.38
N GLN A 142 -6.25 12.07 -1.59
CA GLN A 142 -6.83 11.48 -2.78
C GLN A 142 -6.38 10.01 -2.89
N VAL A 143 -7.32 9.07 -2.99
CA VAL A 143 -7.00 7.67 -3.31
C VAL A 143 -7.19 7.41 -4.79
N ILE A 144 -6.14 6.96 -5.47
CA ILE A 144 -6.17 6.48 -6.85
C ILE A 144 -6.21 4.95 -6.83
N ALA A 145 -7.29 4.36 -7.34
CA ALA A 145 -7.52 2.91 -7.29
C ALA A 145 -7.69 2.38 -8.73
N PRO A 146 -6.58 2.04 -9.43
CA PRO A 146 -6.58 1.78 -10.87
C PRO A 146 -7.55 0.67 -11.31
N TRP A 147 -7.69 -0.40 -10.52
CA TRP A 147 -8.62 -1.49 -10.78
C TRP A 147 -10.11 -1.09 -10.77
N ARG A 148 -10.45 0.11 -10.30
CA ARG A 148 -11.79 0.70 -10.39
C ARG A 148 -11.90 1.83 -11.41
N GLU A 149 -10.77 2.29 -11.93
CA GLU A 149 -10.70 3.39 -12.91
C GLU A 149 -10.50 2.88 -14.33
N TRP A 150 -9.81 1.75 -14.50
CA TRP A 150 -9.60 1.15 -15.80
C TRP A 150 -10.89 0.59 -16.38
N ASP A 151 -11.11 0.87 -17.66
CA ASP A 151 -12.12 0.23 -18.49
C ASP A 151 -11.44 -0.97 -19.18
N LEU A 152 -11.69 -2.18 -18.67
CA LEU A 152 -11.05 -3.44 -19.09
C LEU A 152 -12.07 -4.44 -19.66
#